data_AF-A0A849QLR8-F1
#
_entry.id   AF-A0A849QLR8-F1
#
_cell.length_a   1.000
_cell.length_b   1.000
_cell.length_c   1.000
_cell.angle_alpha   90.00
_cell.angle_beta   90.00
_cell.angle_gamma   90.00
#
_symmetry.space_group_name_H-M   'P 1'
#
loop_
_entity.id
_entity.type
_entity.pdbx_description
1 polymer ?
#
loop_
_entity_poly.entity_id
_entity_poly.type
_entity_poly.pdbx_seq_one_letter_code
_entity_poly.pdbx_strand_id
1 'polypeptide(L)'
;LVIRTAAGAPGVGVVEKVPVDAVEVSWVCLGEISTSSVLDDKKTLENINILGRRALKALLKRPGLEHFMSLSRDFAFETGLVSPRAADAIEAVEAGGGLASMAMLGDTVFALWDGSALMEFGQVGSSRIGTTGAHNL
;
A
#
# COMPACT_ATOMS: atom_id res chain seq x y z
N LEU A 1 6.30 7.60 8.12
CA LEU A 1 6.46 6.48 7.16
C LEU A 1 7.75 5.74 7.51
N VAL A 2 7.71 4.41 7.58
CA VAL A 2 8.89 3.57 7.83
C VAL A 2 9.17 2.76 6.57
N ILE A 3 10.40 2.85 6.07
CA ILE A 3 10.84 2.20 4.82
C ILE A 3 11.89 1.16 5.18
N ARG A 4 11.72 -0.09 4.75
CA ARG A 4 12.75 -1.13 4.92
C ARG A 4 13.75 -1.04 3.77
N THR A 5 15.01 -0.77 4.09
CA THR A 5 16.10 -0.63 3.11
C THR A 5 16.99 -1.87 3.01
N ALA A 6 17.05 -2.67 4.07
CA ALA A 6 17.70 -3.99 4.05
C ALA A 6 16.80 -5.06 4.69
N ALA A 7 16.78 -6.25 4.09
CA ALA A 7 16.04 -7.39 4.61
C ALA A 7 16.68 -7.92 5.91
N GLY A 8 15.84 -8.44 6.81
CA GLY A 8 16.30 -9.03 8.06
C GLY A 8 15.24 -8.95 9.17
N ALA A 9 15.42 -9.79 10.18
CA ALA A 9 14.63 -9.76 11.41
C ALA A 9 14.92 -8.49 12.24
N PRO A 10 14.15 -8.19 13.30
CA PRO A 10 14.47 -7.12 14.23
C PRO A 10 15.93 -7.24 14.74
N GLY A 11 16.69 -6.14 14.66
CA GLY A 11 18.12 -6.12 15.00
C GLY A 11 19.08 -6.45 13.84
N VAL A 12 18.59 -6.97 12.72
CA VAL A 12 19.38 -7.26 11.50
C VAL A 12 18.95 -6.39 10.32
N GLY A 13 17.64 -6.26 10.10
CA GLY A 13 17.10 -5.42 9.03
C GLY A 13 17.36 -3.94 9.26
N VAL A 14 17.49 -3.18 8.17
CA VAL A 14 17.67 -1.73 8.23
C VAL A 14 16.40 -1.03 7.79
N VAL A 15 16.01 -0.01 8.56
CA VAL A 15 14.84 0.82 8.28
C VAL A 15 15.22 2.30 8.28
N GLU A 16 14.62 3.05 7.37
CA GLU A 16 14.65 4.50 7.35
C GLU A 16 13.29 5.05 7.75
N LYS A 17 13.29 6.16 8.48
CA LYS A 17 12.07 6.84 8.90
C LYS A 17 11.95 8.16 8.16
N VAL A 18 10.83 8.34 7.50
CA VAL A 18 10.42 9.61 6.89
C VAL A 18 9.34 10.21 7.78
N PRO A 19 9.53 11.41 8.34
CA PRO A 19 8.49 12.12 9.08
C PRO A 19 7.24 12.27 8.21
N VAL A 20 6.09 11.92 8.78
CA VAL A 20 4.78 12.13 8.16
C VAL A 20 3.82 12.54 9.28
N ASP A 21 2.86 13.37 8.94
CA ASP A 21 1.82 13.76 9.88
C ASP A 21 0.87 12.59 10.17
N ALA A 22 0.09 12.72 11.24
CA ALA A 22 -0.98 11.79 11.56
C ALA A 22 -2.17 12.01 10.61
N VAL A 23 -1.99 11.70 9.34
CA VAL A 23 -3.00 11.81 8.28
C VAL A 23 -4.04 10.70 8.42
N GLU A 24 -5.30 10.99 8.09
CA GLU A 24 -6.37 10.00 8.03
C GLU A 24 -6.19 9.10 6.80
N VAL A 25 -6.44 7.81 6.99
CA VAL A 25 -6.43 6.77 5.96
C VAL A 25 -7.74 6.03 6.02
N SER A 26 -8.53 6.12 4.95
CA SER A 26 -9.72 5.29 4.76
C SER A 26 -9.36 4.00 4.04
N TRP A 27 -10.14 2.95 4.27
CA TRP A 27 -9.94 1.66 3.63
C TRP A 27 -11.24 0.87 3.50
N VAL A 28 -11.27 -0.02 2.51
CA VAL A 28 -12.38 -0.95 2.27
C VAL A 28 -11.81 -2.34 1.94
N CYS A 29 -12.33 -3.36 2.64
CA CYS A 29 -11.99 -4.76 2.37
C CYS A 29 -12.99 -5.32 1.36
N LEU A 30 -12.50 -5.69 0.18
CA LEU A 30 -13.30 -6.24 -0.93
C LEU A 30 -13.32 -7.77 -0.93
N GLY A 31 -12.29 -8.38 -0.33
CA GLY A 31 -12.14 -9.81 -0.19
C GLY A 31 -10.75 -10.21 0.30
N GLU A 32 -10.39 -11.47 0.08
CA GLU A 32 -9.08 -12.03 0.42
C GLU A 32 -8.36 -12.51 -0.83
N ILE A 33 -7.05 -12.30 -0.88
CA ILE A 33 -6.18 -12.92 -1.88
C ILE A 33 -5.47 -14.08 -1.19
N SER A 34 -5.48 -15.26 -1.82
CA SER A 34 -4.72 -16.38 -1.30
C SER A 34 -3.23 -16.05 -1.36
N THR A 35 -2.65 -15.78 -0.19
CA THR A 35 -1.22 -15.48 -0.09
C THR A 35 -0.39 -16.65 -0.61
N SER A 36 -0.81 -17.90 -0.34
CA SER A 36 -0.10 -19.08 -0.85
C SER A 36 -0.12 -19.12 -2.38
N SER A 37 -1.24 -18.82 -3.03
CA SER A 37 -1.29 -18.84 -4.51
C SER A 37 -0.37 -17.80 -5.14
N VAL A 38 -0.21 -16.62 -4.51
CA VAL A 38 0.73 -15.60 -4.98
C VAL A 38 2.19 -16.03 -4.78
N LEU A 39 2.49 -16.66 -3.64
CA LEU A 39 3.84 -17.14 -3.33
C LEU A 39 4.24 -18.38 -4.16
N ASP A 40 3.29 -19.18 -4.62
CA ASP A 40 3.55 -20.35 -5.45
C ASP A 40 3.78 -19.99 -6.93
N ASP A 41 3.32 -18.81 -7.37
CA ASP A 41 3.56 -18.30 -8.72
C ASP A 41 4.91 -17.57 -8.82
N LYS A 42 5.90 -18.30 -9.36
CA LYS A 42 7.25 -17.78 -9.61
C LYS A 42 7.27 -16.53 -10.47
N LYS A 43 6.42 -16.44 -11.50
CA LYS A 43 6.41 -15.29 -12.41
C LYS A 43 5.89 -14.05 -11.70
N THR A 44 4.82 -14.22 -10.91
CA THR A 44 4.29 -13.15 -10.07
C THR A 44 5.31 -12.69 -9.04
N LEU A 45 6.02 -13.62 -8.37
CA LEU A 45 7.11 -13.27 -7.45
C LEU A 45 8.28 -12.54 -8.11
N GLU A 46 8.69 -12.95 -9.31
CA GLU A 46 9.75 -12.26 -10.06
C GLU A 46 9.34 -10.81 -10.38
N ASN A 47 8.11 -10.61 -10.85
CA ASN A 47 7.55 -9.29 -11.11
C ASN A 47 7.51 -8.42 -9.85
N ILE A 48 6.97 -8.95 -8.74
CA ILE A 48 6.94 -8.28 -7.43
C ILE A 48 8.36 -7.83 -7.03
N ASN A 49 9.35 -8.70 -7.18
CA ASN A 49 10.73 -8.38 -6.81
C ASN A 49 11.35 -7.30 -7.69
N ILE A 50 11.12 -7.33 -9.01
CA ILE A 50 11.63 -6.33 -9.94
C ILE A 50 10.98 -4.97 -9.68
N LEU A 51 9.65 -4.94 -9.64
CA LEU A 51 8.87 -3.72 -9.44
C LEU A 51 9.09 -3.14 -8.05
N GLY A 52 9.17 -3.98 -7.02
CA GLY A 52 9.41 -3.56 -5.65
C GLY A 52 10.78 -2.91 -5.47
N ARG A 53 11.84 -3.48 -6.08
CA ARG A 53 13.17 -2.85 -6.10
C ARG A 53 13.17 -1.50 -6.81
N ARG A 54 12.44 -1.40 -7.93
CA ARG A 54 12.31 -0.15 -8.70
C ARG A 54 11.58 0.92 -7.89
N ALA A 55 10.44 0.57 -7.29
CA ALA A 55 9.65 1.46 -6.45
C ALA A 55 10.42 1.91 -5.21
N LEU A 56 11.09 0.99 -4.51
CA LEU A 56 11.92 1.31 -3.35
C LEU A 56 13.05 2.30 -3.73
N LYS A 57 13.76 2.05 -4.84
CA LYS A 57 14.81 2.96 -5.32
C LYS A 57 14.26 4.35 -5.66
N ALA A 58 13.06 4.43 -6.25
CA ALA A 58 12.40 5.69 -6.55
C ALA A 58 11.99 6.44 -5.27
N LEU A 59 11.43 5.72 -4.30
CA LEU A 59 11.01 6.28 -3.01
C LEU A 59 12.20 6.83 -2.22
N LEU A 60 13.33 6.12 -2.18
CA LEU A 60 14.53 6.58 -1.47
C LEU A 60 15.14 7.84 -2.10
N LYS A 61 14.99 8.04 -3.42
CA LYS A 61 15.45 9.27 -4.09
C LYS A 61 14.59 10.49 -3.74
N ARG A 62 13.30 10.30 -3.53
CA ARG A 62 12.35 11.35 -3.15
C ARG A 62 11.39 10.81 -2.09
N PRO A 63 11.79 10.78 -0.82
CA PRO A 63 10.95 10.26 0.25
C PRO A 63 9.76 11.19 0.49
N GLY A 64 8.56 10.63 0.66
CA GLY A 64 7.36 11.41 0.94
C GLY A 64 6.09 10.56 0.86
N LEU A 65 5.06 10.96 1.59
CA LEU A 65 3.80 10.20 1.70
C LEU A 65 3.06 10.14 0.35
N GLU A 66 2.87 11.27 -0.32
CA GLU A 66 2.19 11.32 -1.63
C GLU A 66 2.93 10.51 -2.70
N HIS A 67 4.26 10.63 -2.73
CA HIS A 67 5.09 9.85 -3.65
C HIS A 67 5.04 8.35 -3.34
N PHE A 68 4.99 7.99 -2.06
CA PHE A 68 4.75 6.61 -1.64
C PHE A 68 3.39 6.12 -2.17
N MET A 69 2.30 6.87 -2.02
CA MET A 69 0.99 6.48 -2.52
C MET A 69 0.97 6.25 -4.03
N SER A 70 1.57 7.17 -4.80
CA SER A 70 1.68 7.04 -6.25
C SER A 70 2.50 5.80 -6.66
N LEU A 71 3.64 5.56 -6.01
CA LEU A 71 4.45 4.36 -6.27
C LEU A 71 3.74 3.08 -5.85
N SER A 72 2.96 3.11 -4.77
CA SER A 72 2.14 1.96 -4.32
C SER A 72 1.05 1.62 -5.33
N ARG A 73 0.35 2.63 -5.86
CA ARG A 73 -0.64 2.47 -6.92
C ARG A 73 -0.02 1.81 -8.14
N ASP A 74 1.06 2.39 -8.67
CA ASP A 74 1.73 1.85 -9.85
C ASP A 74 2.25 0.42 -9.62
N PHE A 75 2.82 0.18 -8.45
CA PHE A 75 3.26 -1.16 -8.06
C PHE A 75 2.11 -2.17 -8.04
N ALA A 76 0.95 -1.81 -7.47
CA ALA A 76 -0.21 -2.67 -7.42
C ALA A 76 -0.72 -3.03 -8.83
N PHE A 77 -0.88 -2.04 -9.71
CA PHE A 77 -1.34 -2.27 -11.08
C PHE A 77 -0.31 -3.06 -11.91
N GLU A 78 0.98 -2.70 -11.84
CA GLU A 78 2.02 -3.37 -12.64
C GLU A 78 2.31 -4.80 -12.18
N THR A 79 2.07 -5.14 -10.92
CA THR A 79 2.18 -6.52 -10.44
C THR A 79 1.06 -7.42 -10.94
N GLY A 80 -0.05 -6.86 -11.45
CA GLY A 80 -1.22 -7.61 -11.88
C GLY A 80 -2.02 -8.21 -10.73
N LEU A 81 -1.77 -7.77 -9.49
CA LEU A 81 -2.46 -8.27 -8.29
C LEU A 81 -3.80 -7.57 -8.02
N VAL A 82 -4.03 -6.43 -8.68
CA VAL A 82 -5.25 -5.63 -8.51
C VAL A 82 -6.44 -6.35 -9.14
N SER A 83 -7.47 -6.62 -8.34
CA SER A 83 -8.76 -7.12 -8.82
C SER A 83 -9.51 -6.03 -9.60
N PRO A 84 -10.42 -6.38 -10.54
CA PRO A 84 -11.23 -5.37 -11.23
C PRO A 84 -11.97 -4.44 -10.27
N ARG A 85 -12.53 -4.99 -9.18
CA ARG A 85 -13.26 -4.22 -8.17
C ARG A 85 -12.33 -3.29 -7.37
N ALA A 86 -11.10 -3.71 -7.11
CA ALA A 86 -10.09 -2.84 -6.50
C ALA A 86 -9.62 -1.73 -7.44
N ALA A 87 -9.50 -2.01 -8.75
CA ALA A 87 -9.19 -1.00 -9.75
C ALA A 87 -10.27 0.09 -9.79
N ASP A 88 -11.55 -0.32 -9.88
CA ASP A 88 -12.70 0.60 -9.87
C ASP A 88 -12.69 1.48 -8.60
N ALA A 89 -12.41 0.89 -7.43
CA ALA A 89 -12.34 1.63 -6.17
C ALA A 89 -11.19 2.64 -6.11
N ILE A 90 -10.03 2.29 -6.67
CA ILE A 90 -8.88 3.20 -6.77
C ILE A 90 -9.23 4.37 -7.71
N GLU A 91 -9.79 4.07 -8.88
CA GLU A 91 -10.17 5.08 -9.87
C GLU A 91 -11.25 6.03 -9.34
N ALA A 92 -12.23 5.53 -8.58
CA ALA A 92 -13.25 6.35 -7.94
C ALA A 92 -12.65 7.36 -6.95
N VAL A 93 -11.67 6.94 -6.15
CA VAL A 93 -10.93 7.85 -5.25
C VAL A 93 -10.12 8.88 -6.03
N GLU A 94 -9.41 8.46 -7.08
CA GLU A 94 -8.60 9.35 -7.92
C GLU A 94 -9.45 10.39 -8.66
N ALA A 95 -10.65 10.01 -9.12
CA ALA A 95 -11.61 10.93 -9.74
C ALA A 95 -12.09 12.02 -8.78
N GLY A 96 -12.11 11.74 -7.48
CA GLY A 96 -12.36 12.71 -6.41
C GLY A 96 -11.17 13.61 -6.09
N GLY A 97 -9.97 13.32 -6.61
CA GLY A 97 -8.72 14.00 -6.28
C GLY A 97 -7.95 13.37 -5.11
N GLY A 98 -8.36 12.19 -4.65
CA GLY A 98 -7.66 11.43 -3.62
C GLY A 98 -6.51 10.58 -4.18
N LEU A 99 -5.74 9.99 -3.27
CA LEU A 99 -4.69 9.02 -3.60
C LEU A 99 -5.06 7.66 -3.01
N ALA A 100 -5.04 6.60 -3.81
CA ALA A 100 -5.40 5.26 -3.37
C ALA A 100 -4.47 4.18 -3.92
N SER A 101 -4.38 3.05 -3.21
CA SER A 101 -3.67 1.86 -3.64
C SER A 101 -4.25 0.62 -2.97
N MET A 102 -3.92 -0.56 -3.48
CA MET A 102 -4.22 -1.83 -2.86
C MET A 102 -3.24 -2.13 -1.71
N ALA A 103 -3.75 -2.65 -0.58
CA ALA A 103 -2.95 -3.21 0.50
C ALA A 103 -2.39 -4.58 0.08
N MET A 104 -1.07 -4.75 0.15
CA MET A 104 -0.42 -5.89 -0.51
C MET A 104 -0.74 -7.25 0.13
N LEU A 105 -1.02 -8.20 -0.76
CA LEU A 105 -1.49 -9.57 -0.52
C LEU A 105 -2.91 -9.69 0.08
N GLY A 106 -3.74 -8.65 -0.04
CA GLY A 106 -5.18 -8.72 0.24
C GLY A 106 -6.00 -7.92 -0.78
N ASP A 107 -7.28 -8.25 -0.95
CA ASP A 107 -8.19 -7.49 -1.81
C ASP A 107 -8.78 -6.34 -0.98
N THR A 108 -7.93 -5.38 -0.66
CA THR A 108 -8.26 -4.23 0.20
C THR A 108 -7.67 -2.98 -0.41
N VAL A 109 -8.48 -1.93 -0.54
CA VAL A 109 -8.03 -0.62 -1.02
C VAL A 109 -7.90 0.32 0.17
N PHE A 110 -6.81 1.09 0.21
CA PHE A 110 -6.59 2.14 1.19
C PHE A 110 -6.33 3.47 0.47
N ALA A 111 -6.75 4.57 1.10
CA ALA A 111 -6.72 5.89 0.50
C ALA A 111 -6.36 6.99 1.48
N LEU A 112 -5.64 8.00 1.00
CA LEU A 112 -5.54 9.31 1.63
C LEU A 112 -6.73 10.17 1.18
N TRP A 113 -7.91 9.80 1.67
CA TRP A 113 -9.18 10.42 1.31
C TRP A 113 -10.19 10.20 2.43
N ASP A 114 -11.27 10.97 2.44
CA ASP A 114 -12.35 10.88 3.44
C ASP A 114 -13.15 9.55 3.38
N GLY A 115 -12.88 8.72 2.37
CA GLY A 115 -13.52 7.42 2.18
C GLY A 115 -14.90 7.48 1.53
N SER A 116 -15.41 8.66 1.19
CA SER A 116 -16.72 8.83 0.53
C SER A 116 -16.83 8.01 -0.77
N ALA A 117 -15.79 8.07 -1.61
CA ALA A 117 -15.71 7.28 -2.84
C ALA A 117 -15.62 5.76 -2.61
N LEU A 118 -15.21 5.30 -1.42
CA LEU A 118 -15.10 3.87 -1.11
C LEU A 118 -16.42 3.25 -0.62
N MET A 119 -17.43 4.06 -0.27
CA MET A 119 -18.68 3.57 0.34
C MET A 119 -19.51 2.70 -0.62
N GLU A 120 -19.39 2.90 -1.93
CA GLU A 120 -20.09 2.05 -2.91
C GLU A 120 -19.45 0.65 -3.05
N PHE A 121 -18.23 0.48 -2.57
CA PHE A 121 -17.49 -0.78 -2.69
C PHE A 121 -17.62 -1.68 -1.45
N GLY A 122 -18.07 -1.15 -0.32
CA GLY A 122 -18.28 -1.93 0.90
C GLY A 122 -18.28 -1.10 2.17
N GLN A 123 -18.14 -1.78 3.32
CA GLN A 123 -18.00 -1.11 4.60
C GLN A 123 -16.64 -0.43 4.69
N VAL A 124 -16.64 0.90 4.83
CA VAL A 124 -15.43 1.72 4.93
C VAL A 124 -15.00 1.82 6.40
N GLY A 125 -13.72 1.51 6.65
CA GLY A 125 -13.04 1.85 7.89
C GLY A 125 -12.18 3.10 7.72
N SER A 126 -11.87 3.78 8.83
CA SER A 126 -10.87 4.84 8.85
C SER A 126 -9.90 4.67 10.02
N SER A 127 -8.70 5.18 9.84
CA SER A 127 -7.62 5.14 10.82
C SER A 127 -6.68 6.32 10.61
N ARG A 128 -5.68 6.49 11.47
CA ARG A 128 -4.64 7.52 11.30
C ARG A 128 -3.27 6.85 11.25
N ILE A 129 -2.35 7.47 10.52
CA ILE A 129 -0.96 7.01 10.50
C ILE A 129 -0.37 7.14 11.91
N GLY A 130 0.04 6.01 12.49
CA GLY A 130 0.76 5.97 13.75
C GLY A 130 2.14 6.63 13.60
N THR A 131 2.44 7.59 14.48
CA THR A 131 3.71 8.32 14.49
C THR A 131 4.69 7.80 15.54
N THR A 132 4.24 6.90 16.41
CA THR A 132 5.05 6.21 17.43
C THR A 132 5.21 4.74 17.09
N GLY A 133 6.28 4.12 17.61
CA GLY A 133 6.50 2.69 17.49
C GLY A 133 5.59 1.89 18.42
N ALA A 134 5.65 0.56 18.32
CA ALA A 134 4.97 -0.31 19.28
C ALA A 134 5.49 0.01 20.70
N HIS A 135 4.56 0.26 21.62
CA HIS A 135 4.85 0.36 23.04
C HIS A 135 4.57 -1.01 23.66
N ASN A 136 5.53 -1.55 24.41
CA ASN A 136 5.25 -2.69 25.28
C ASN A 136 4.39 -2.15 26.44
N LEU A 137 3.17 -2.67 26.56
CA LEU A 137 2.32 -2.47 27.74
C LEU A 137 2.91 -3.18 28.95
#